data_AF-A0A497I8K6-F1
#
_entry.id   AF-A0A497I8K6-F1
#
_cell.length_a   1.000
_cell.length_b   1.000
_cell.length_c   1.000
_cell.angle_alpha   90.00
_cell.angle_beta   90.00
_cell.angle_gamma   90.00
#
_symmetry.space_group_name_H-M   'P 1'
#
loop_
_entity.id
_entity.type
_entity.pdbx_description
1 polymer ?
#
loop_
_entity_poly.entity_id
_entity_poly.type
_entity_poly.pdbx_seq_one_letter_code
_entity_poly.pdbx_strand_id
1 'polypeptide(L)'
;MAPVGALRGVDLMAEKAKEVKKEEPRKPVYRARYGNCSGALWVNETGKGKMLSATFQKYYKDAQGNDKNTGSFGVNDLQKLRLCVEDVFREIVVNGRKYTEEPGNEGDV
;
A
#
# COMPACT_ATOMS: atom_id res chain seq x y z
N MET A 1 31.10 -61.16 0.88
CA MET A 1 29.62 -61.24 1.04
C MET A 1 29.21 -60.08 1.93
N ALA A 2 28.76 -58.98 1.33
CA ALA A 2 28.25 -57.79 2.03
C ALA A 2 26.98 -57.35 1.28
N PRO A 3 25.86 -57.01 1.93
CA PRO A 3 24.70 -56.50 1.22
C PRO A 3 24.88 -55.01 0.94
N VAL A 4 24.78 -54.66 -0.35
CA VAL A 4 24.74 -53.30 -0.88
C VAL A 4 23.43 -52.64 -0.46
N GLY A 5 23.53 -51.56 0.31
CA GLY A 5 22.42 -50.71 0.69
C GLY A 5 21.81 -50.03 -0.54
N ALA A 6 20.48 -50.14 -0.64
CA ALA A 6 19.66 -49.36 -1.55
C ALA A 6 19.61 -47.91 -1.11
N LEU A 7 19.72 -46.97 -2.05
CA LEU A 7 18.97 -45.71 -2.05
C LEU A 7 18.76 -45.29 -3.50
N ARG A 8 17.53 -45.50 -3.97
CA ARG A 8 16.98 -45.03 -5.25
C ARG A 8 16.89 -43.51 -5.24
N GLY A 9 17.10 -42.93 -6.42
CA GLY A 9 16.97 -41.49 -6.65
C GLY A 9 15.54 -40.96 -6.61
N VAL A 10 15.46 -39.69 -6.27
CA VAL A 10 14.40 -38.65 -6.42
C VAL A 10 15.01 -37.45 -5.68
N ASP A 11 15.21 -36.24 -6.21
CA ASP A 11 14.45 -35.50 -7.20
C ASP A 11 15.37 -34.51 -7.95
N LEU A 12 15.34 -34.61 -9.28
CA LEU A 12 15.31 -33.41 -10.12
C LEU A 12 14.04 -32.64 -9.74
N MET A 13 14.14 -31.37 -9.35
CA MET A 13 13.34 -30.29 -9.95
C MET A 13 13.93 -28.95 -9.51
N ALA A 14 14.56 -28.29 -10.47
CA ALA A 14 15.06 -26.93 -10.37
C ALA A 14 13.95 -25.99 -9.92
N GLU A 15 14.19 -25.34 -8.79
CA GLU A 15 13.42 -24.26 -8.22
C GLU A 15 13.27 -23.15 -9.26
N LYS A 16 12.08 -23.08 -9.88
CA LYS A 16 11.72 -22.01 -10.81
C LYS A 16 11.54 -20.74 -9.97
N ALA A 17 12.61 -19.97 -9.81
CA ALA A 17 12.56 -18.62 -9.27
C ALA A 17 11.61 -17.81 -10.16
N LYS A 18 10.43 -17.49 -9.64
CA LYS A 18 9.49 -16.56 -10.28
C LYS A 18 10.20 -15.21 -10.36
N GLU A 19 10.47 -14.74 -11.57
CA GLU A 19 10.92 -13.36 -11.80
C GLU A 19 9.84 -12.41 -11.26
N VAL A 20 10.11 -11.82 -10.09
CA VAL A 20 9.25 -10.79 -9.51
C VAL A 20 9.48 -9.53 -10.33
N LYS A 21 8.58 -9.26 -11.28
CA LYS A 21 8.48 -7.95 -11.94
C LYS A 21 8.50 -6.88 -10.84
N LYS A 22 9.51 -6.02 -10.88
CA LYS A 22 9.68 -4.91 -9.95
C LYS A 22 8.55 -3.91 -10.22
N GLU A 23 7.41 -4.09 -9.54
CA GLU A 23 6.30 -3.14 -9.60
C GLU A 23 6.82 -1.77 -9.14
N GLU A 24 6.51 -0.73 -9.91
CA GLU A 24 6.79 0.64 -9.48
C GLU A 24 6.13 0.88 -8.12
N PRO A 25 6.81 1.60 -7.20
CA PRO A 25 6.23 1.89 -5.89
C PRO A 25 4.90 2.61 -6.09
N ARG A 26 3.82 1.95 -5.65
CA ARG A 26 2.46 2.49 -5.76
C ARG A 26 2.47 3.89 -5.14
N LYS A 27 1.98 4.89 -5.88
CA LYS A 27 1.88 6.27 -5.40
C LYS A 27 0.47 6.48 -4.83
N PRO A 28 0.32 7.29 -3.78
CA PRO A 28 -0.99 7.63 -3.29
C PRO A 28 -1.76 8.43 -4.36
N VAL A 29 -3.02 8.10 -4.57
CA VAL A 29 -3.91 8.78 -5.55
C VAL A 29 -4.34 10.16 -5.07
N TYR A 30 -4.33 10.38 -3.76
CA TYR A 30 -4.62 11.65 -3.14
C TYR A 30 -3.84 11.80 -1.82
N ARG A 31 -3.48 13.03 -1.47
CA ARG A 31 -2.78 13.35 -0.22
C ARG A 31 -3.31 14.66 0.36
N ALA A 32 -3.71 14.61 1.62
CA ALA A 32 -4.06 15.79 2.42
C ALA A 32 -2.95 16.09 3.44
N ARG A 33 -2.72 17.36 3.75
CA ARG A 33 -1.76 17.77 4.78
C ARG A 33 -2.27 18.97 5.57
N TYR A 34 -2.27 18.81 6.89
CA TYR A 34 -2.63 19.86 7.85
C TYR A 34 -1.51 19.97 8.89
N GLY A 35 -0.64 20.97 8.70
CA GLY A 35 0.55 21.17 9.51
C GLY A 35 1.52 19.97 9.45
N ASN A 36 1.75 19.35 10.61
CA ASN A 36 2.60 18.18 10.75
C ASN A 36 1.87 16.85 10.51
N CYS A 37 0.56 16.84 10.32
CA CYS A 37 -0.20 15.63 9.99
C CYS A 37 -0.46 15.53 8.49
N SER A 38 -0.47 14.31 7.96
CA SER A 38 -0.80 14.01 6.58
C SER A 38 -1.67 12.77 6.47
N GLY A 39 -2.57 12.75 5.50
CA GLY A 39 -3.36 11.60 5.09
C GLY A 39 -3.02 11.26 3.64
N ALA A 40 -2.94 9.98 3.32
CA ALA A 40 -2.71 9.49 1.96
C ALA A 40 -3.76 8.42 1.62
N LEU A 41 -4.39 8.57 0.45
CA LEU A 41 -5.34 7.64 -0.12
C LEU A 41 -4.62 6.76 -1.15
N TRP A 42 -4.89 5.47 -1.11
CA TRP A 42 -4.25 4.46 -1.94
C TRP A 42 -5.30 3.61 -2.64
N VAL A 43 -4.97 3.14 -3.84
CA VAL A 43 -5.74 2.14 -4.57
C VAL A 43 -4.96 0.84 -4.52
N ASN A 44 -5.60 -0.19 -3.96
CA ASN A 44 -5.04 -1.52 -3.88
C ASN A 44 -5.81 -2.44 -4.82
N GLU A 45 -5.10 -3.06 -5.76
CA GLU A 45 -5.67 -4.13 -6.58
C GLU A 45 -5.79 -5.40 -5.72
N THR A 46 -6.99 -5.96 -5.66
CA THR A 46 -7.27 -7.23 -4.99
C THR A 46 -7.95 -8.17 -5.99
N GLY A 47 -7.97 -9.48 -5.71
CA GLY A 47 -8.66 -10.45 -6.57
C GLY A 47 -10.19 -10.23 -6.69
N LYS A 48 -10.76 -9.29 -5.94
CA LYS A 48 -12.18 -8.88 -5.99
C LYS A 48 -12.39 -7.49 -6.62
N GLY A 49 -11.35 -6.91 -7.20
CA GLY A 49 -11.34 -5.56 -7.75
C GLY A 49 -10.47 -4.58 -6.95
N LYS A 50 -10.54 -3.31 -7.34
CA LYS A 50 -9.80 -2.22 -6.71
C LYS A 50 -10.46 -1.80 -5.39
N MET A 51 -9.66 -1.71 -4.32
CA MET A 51 -10.09 -1.29 -3.00
C MET A 51 -9.31 -0.04 -2.56
N LEU A 52 -10.03 0.93 -2.00
CA LEU A 52 -9.43 2.13 -1.44
C LEU A 52 -8.97 1.88 0.01
N SER A 53 -7.79 2.39 0.36
CA SER A 53 -7.30 2.44 1.74
C SER A 53 -6.68 3.79 2.05
N ALA A 54 -6.79 4.25 3.29
CA ALA A 54 -6.18 5.49 3.74
C ALA A 54 -5.14 5.23 4.84
N THR A 55 -4.04 5.99 4.83
CA THR A 55 -3.02 5.98 5.87
C THR A 55 -2.80 7.39 6.40
N PHE A 56 -2.65 7.54 7.71
CA PHE A 56 -2.38 8.83 8.36
C PHE A 56 -1.06 8.78 9.10
N GLN A 57 -0.29 9.85 9.00
CA GLN A 57 1.02 9.96 9.63
C GLN A 57 1.28 11.38 10.09
N LYS A 58 2.09 11.51 11.15
CA LYS A 58 2.65 12.76 11.63
C LYS A 58 4.13 12.84 11.33
N TYR A 59 4.56 13.97 10.80
CA TYR A 59 5.96 14.34 10.61
C TYR A 59 6.50 15.02 11.87
N TYR A 60 7.73 14.67 12.25
CA TYR A 60 8.46 15.30 13.34
C TYR A 60 9.97 15.26 13.07
N LYS A 61 10.72 16.08 13.80
CA LYS A 61 12.18 16.02 13.81
C LYS A 61 12.66 15.22 15.01
N ASP A 62 13.56 14.27 14.80
CA ASP A 62 14.22 13.55 15.88
C ASP A 62 15.28 14.42 16.59
N ALA A 63 15.92 13.87 17.62
CA ALA A 63 16.93 14.58 18.40
C ALA A 63 18.16 14.98 17.57
N GLN A 64 18.40 14.30 16.44
CA GLN A 64 19.48 14.58 15.50
C GLN A 64 19.05 15.55 14.39
N GLY A 65 17.81 16.05 14.43
CA GLY A 65 17.26 16.99 13.46
C GLY A 65 16.75 16.33 12.17
N ASN A 66 16.74 15.00 12.10
CA ASN A 66 16.27 14.28 10.93
C ASN A 66 14.75 14.20 10.90
N ASP A 67 14.24 14.21 9.69
CA ASP A 67 12.84 14.10 9.39
C ASP A 67 12.35 12.66 9.55
N LYS A 68 11.32 12.48 10.37
CA LYS A 68 10.72 11.18 10.66
C LYS A 68 9.20 11.25 10.60
N ASN A 69 8.59 10.10 10.37
CA ASN A 69 7.15 9.92 10.33
C ASN A 69 6.73 8.95 11.44
N THR A 70 5.58 9.18 12.07
CA THR A 70 5.00 8.28 13.09
C THR A 70 3.48 8.20 12.96
N GLY A 71 2.90 7.09 13.43
CA GLY A 71 1.45 6.93 13.62
C GLY A 71 0.96 7.37 15.00
N SER A 72 1.83 7.91 15.85
CA SER A 72 1.48 8.37 17.20
C SER A 72 1.17 9.86 17.23
N PHE A 73 -0.02 10.21 17.70
CA PHE A 73 -0.54 11.59 17.71
C PHE A 73 -0.68 12.09 19.15
N GLY A 74 -0.19 13.30 19.42
CA GLY A 74 -0.45 14.01 20.67
C GLY A 74 -1.75 14.81 20.60
N VAL A 75 -2.17 15.37 21.73
CA VAL A 75 -3.43 16.15 21.83
C VAL A 75 -3.48 17.29 20.79
N ASN A 76 -2.37 18.01 20.59
CA ASN A 76 -2.27 19.12 19.62
C ASN A 76 -2.29 18.67 18.15
N ASP A 77 -2.12 17.38 17.89
CA ASP A 77 -2.16 16.80 16.54
C ASP A 77 -3.59 16.35 16.18
N LEU A 78 -4.46 16.12 17.17
CA LEU A 78 -5.78 15.50 16.96
C LEU A 78 -6.69 16.33 16.05
N GLN A 79 -6.72 17.65 16.22
CA GLN A 79 -7.53 18.51 15.36
C GLN A 79 -7.03 18.50 13.91
N LYS A 80 -5.71 18.44 13.71
CA LYS A 80 -5.10 18.34 12.36
C LYS A 80 -5.36 16.98 11.74
N LEU A 81 -5.25 15.91 12.53
CA LEU A 81 -5.59 14.55 12.10
C LEU A 81 -7.06 14.47 11.69
N ARG A 82 -7.98 15.04 12.47
CA ARG A 82 -9.41 15.12 12.11
C ARG A 82 -9.60 15.76 10.74
N LEU A 83 -8.94 16.89 10.46
CA LEU A 83 -9.02 17.54 9.15
C LEU A 83 -8.47 16.65 8.03
N CYS A 84 -7.33 15.97 8.24
CA CYS A 84 -6.83 14.99 7.28
C CYS A 84 -7.86 13.89 6.99
N VAL A 85 -8.49 13.34 8.03
CA VAL A 85 -9.50 12.26 7.89
C VAL A 85 -10.71 12.76 7.13
N GLU A 86 -11.24 13.93 7.48
CA GLU A 86 -12.41 14.52 6.83
C GLU A 86 -12.16 14.80 5.35
N ASP A 87 -10.98 15.33 5.01
CA ASP A 87 -10.61 15.67 3.64
C ASP A 87 -10.39 14.42 2.78
N VAL A 88 -9.68 13.42 3.30
CA VAL A 88 -9.52 12.13 2.62
C VAL A 88 -10.87 11.42 2.45
N PHE A 89 -11.73 11.45 3.47
CA PHE A 89 -13.07 10.87 3.37
C PHE A 89 -13.93 11.58 2.32
N ARG A 90 -13.88 12.92 2.29
CA ARG A 90 -14.54 13.71 1.25
C ARG A 90 -14.07 13.31 -0.13
N GLU A 91 -12.77 13.15 -0.33
CA GLU A 91 -12.21 12.69 -1.60
C GLU A 91 -12.74 11.31 -2.00
N ILE A 92 -12.85 10.38 -1.05
CA ILE A 92 -13.45 9.05 -1.30
C ILE A 92 -14.91 9.17 -1.74
N VAL A 93 -15.70 10.03 -1.08
CA VAL A 93 -17.13 10.18 -1.41
C VAL A 93 -17.32 10.85 -2.78
N VAL A 94 -16.51 11.86 -3.09
CA VAL A 94 -16.64 12.64 -4.33
C VAL A 94 -16.03 11.89 -5.53
N ASN A 95 -14.83 11.34 -5.36
CA ASN A 95 -14.02 10.79 -6.45
C ASN A 95 -13.78 9.27 -6.35
N GLY A 96 -14.27 8.59 -5.32
CA GLY A 96 -13.96 7.18 -5.04
C GLY A 96 -14.24 6.24 -6.23
N ARG A 97 -15.36 6.47 -6.94
CA ARG A 97 -15.74 5.66 -8.11
C ARG A 97 -14.69 5.72 -9.22
N LYS A 98 -14.13 6.89 -9.50
CA LYS A 98 -13.08 7.10 -10.50
C LYS A 98 -11.86 6.21 -10.26
N TYR A 99 -11.56 5.90 -9.00
CA TYR A 99 -10.40 5.09 -8.63
C TYR A 99 -10.68 3.59 -8.66
N THR A 100 -11.94 3.18 -8.50
CA THR A 100 -12.34 1.77 -8.39
C THR A 100 -12.90 1.22 -9.70
N GLU A 101 -13.39 2.07 -10.58
CA GLU A 101 -13.85 1.67 -11.91
C GLU A 101 -12.65 1.19 -12.76
N GLU A 102 -12.82 0.02 -13.39
CA GLU A 102 -11.96 -0.41 -14.49
C GLU A 102 -12.19 0.59 -15.64
N PRO A 103 -11.15 1.10 -16.33
CA PRO A 103 -11.37 1.92 -17.52
C PRO A 103 -12.25 1.10 -18.47
N GLY A 104 -13.47 1.58 -18.71
CA GLY A 104 -14.42 0.90 -19.59
C GLY A 104 -13.73 0.61 -20.92
N ASN A 105 -13.79 -0.64 -21.35
CA ASN A 105 -13.37 -1.03 -22.69
C ASN A 105 -14.38 -0.41 -23.66
N GLU A 106 -14.16 0.85 -24.06
CA GLU A 106 -14.86 1.50 -25.18
C GLU A 106 -14.38 0.83 -26.48
N GLY A 107 -14.88 -0.38 -26.75
CA GLY A 107 -14.41 -1.18 -27.88
C GLY A 107 -15.39 -2.21 -28.43
N ASP A 108 -16.64 -2.25 -27.94
CA ASP A 108 -17.66 -3.15 -28.46
C ASP A 108 -18.93 -2.35 -28.82
N VAL A 109 -18.93 -1.78 -30.04
CA VAL A 109 -20.13 -1.36 -30.78
C VAL A 109 -20.11 -2.02 -32.15
#